data_AF-A0AAJ7SDH4-F1
#
_entry.id   AF-A0AAJ7SDH4-F1
#
_cell.length_a   1.000
_cell.length_b   1.000
_cell.length_c   1.000
_cell.angle_alpha   90.00
_cell.angle_beta   90.00
_cell.angle_gamma   90.00
#
_symmetry.space_group_name_H-M   'P 1'
#
loop_
_entity.id
_entity.type
_entity.pdbx_description
1 polymer ?
#
loop_
_entity_poly.entity_id
_entity_poly.type
_entity_poly.pdbx_seq_one_letter_code
_entity_poly.pdbx_strand_id
1 'polypeptide(L)'
;MISLDFTSGMVAVRLLTWTVCAIAVVYLSSHDSVVHCAWNMTQGYHLPAWLVLLPVSLAVSWIVAQIALYFIEIPRVSPQGKCIFITGCDSGFGHRLADRMALQGYKVFAGCLFPDGEGAQQLRESGCPDSEGEGGVTIVPCDVTSDKSLADAVDLVKKNMTEQQVLWAAVANAGIGSYGYLEWTTPEKVKKLFEVNVFGAMRTFTAFAPLLRKSKGRFLITNSFASRFSPPTLIPYSMSKHAALAMCDGLRAEMAPFGVHVASIEPNMYRTSIVPLTTKELDIQWESLTEEQRQSYGPKLLKKARIMTQDFSYLCQNSLRLPIWCFEHAITAKFPKDNYQADRTALLILDKIVLGLPDEFKALFHNYIHCLLIAARNLLPGRYMP
;
A
#
# COMPACT_ATOMS: atom_id res chain seq x y z
N MET A 1 -0.92 13.52 36.16
CA MET A 1 -1.13 14.26 34.90
C MET A 1 -0.73 13.34 33.76
N ILE A 2 -1.70 12.77 33.06
CA ILE A 2 -1.45 12.00 31.83
C ILE A 2 -1.24 13.06 30.74
N SER A 3 0.01 13.28 30.33
CA SER A 3 0.30 14.12 29.16
C SER A 3 -0.22 13.37 27.93
N LEU A 4 -1.37 13.80 27.42
CA LEU A 4 -1.87 13.37 26.11
C LEU A 4 -0.89 13.89 25.05
N ASP A 5 0.05 13.02 24.69
CA ASP A 5 1.10 13.26 23.71
C ASP A 5 0.47 13.52 22.33
N PHE A 6 1.11 14.28 21.46
CA PHE A 6 0.49 14.88 20.27
C PHE A 6 -0.13 13.89 19.26
N THR A 7 0.21 12.60 19.31
CA THR A 7 -0.45 11.49 18.59
C THR A 7 -1.89 11.25 19.06
N SER A 8 -2.18 11.50 20.34
CA SER A 8 -3.52 11.48 20.95
C SER A 8 -4.43 12.55 20.36
N GLY A 9 -3.87 13.70 19.97
CA GLY A 9 -4.63 14.84 19.48
C GLY A 9 -5.35 14.57 18.16
N MET A 10 -4.72 13.84 17.23
CA MET A 10 -5.34 13.56 15.92
C MET A 10 -6.33 12.41 16.00
N VAL A 11 -6.05 11.35 16.77
CA VAL A 11 -7.06 10.32 17.05
C VAL A 11 -8.27 10.97 17.72
N ALA A 12 -8.06 11.88 18.67
CA ALA A 12 -9.12 12.68 19.27
C ALA A 12 -9.83 13.57 18.24
N VAL A 13 -9.14 14.24 17.32
CA VAL A 13 -9.77 15.05 16.26
C VAL A 13 -10.58 14.17 15.31
N ARG A 14 -10.08 13.01 14.89
CA ARG A 14 -10.82 12.07 14.02
C ARG A 14 -12.05 11.56 14.75
N LEU A 15 -11.90 11.10 15.99
CA LEU A 15 -13.01 10.63 16.83
C LEU A 15 -14.03 11.74 17.10
N LEU A 16 -13.57 12.96 17.38
CA LEU A 16 -14.42 14.12 17.60
C LEU A 16 -15.19 14.47 16.33
N THR A 17 -14.54 14.48 15.16
CA THR A 17 -15.22 14.69 13.87
C THR A 17 -16.31 13.65 13.65
N TRP A 18 -16.03 12.36 13.89
CA TRP A 18 -17.02 11.29 13.79
C TRP A 18 -18.17 11.47 14.80
N THR A 19 -17.84 11.79 16.05
CA THR A 19 -18.81 11.95 17.14
C THR A 19 -19.72 13.16 16.90
N VAL A 20 -19.16 14.30 16.50
CA VAL A 20 -19.91 15.51 16.15
C VAL A 20 -20.80 15.25 14.94
N CYS A 21 -20.30 14.57 13.90
CA CYS A 21 -21.10 14.22 12.73
C CYS A 21 -22.26 13.28 13.09
N ALA A 22 -22.05 12.32 14.00
CA ALA A 22 -23.11 11.42 14.46
C ALA A 22 -24.16 12.15 15.31
N ILE A 23 -23.73 13.00 16.25
CA ILE A 23 -24.64 13.79 17.11
C ILE A 23 -25.47 14.77 16.28
N ALA A 24 -24.85 15.51 15.36
CA ALA A 24 -25.54 16.47 14.49
C ALA A 24 -26.67 15.80 13.70
N VAL A 25 -26.44 14.55 13.32
CA VAL A 25 -27.36 13.77 12.54
C VAL A 25 -28.51 13.18 13.37
N VAL A 26 -28.24 12.72 14.59
CA VAL A 26 -29.30 12.36 15.56
C VAL A 26 -30.18 13.59 15.87
N TYR A 27 -29.56 14.76 16.02
CA TYR A 27 -30.28 16.01 16.26
C TYR A 27 -31.14 16.42 15.06
N LEU A 28 -30.61 16.37 13.83
CA LEU A 28 -31.37 16.69 12.61
C LEU A 28 -32.52 15.70 12.34
N SER A 29 -32.33 14.43 12.67
CA SER A 29 -33.40 13.41 12.54
C SER A 29 -34.49 13.53 13.61
N SER A 30 -34.29 14.35 14.65
CA SER A 30 -35.31 14.67 15.65
C SER A 30 -36.18 15.89 15.31
N HIS A 31 -35.88 16.62 14.21
CA HIS A 31 -36.70 17.76 13.79
C HIS A 31 -37.99 17.31 13.09
N ASP A 32 -39.12 17.86 13.52
CA ASP A 32 -40.46 17.49 13.05
C ASP A 32 -40.61 17.52 11.52
N SER A 33 -40.00 18.50 10.85
CA SER A 33 -40.06 18.62 9.38
C SER A 33 -39.38 17.45 8.65
N VAL A 34 -38.28 16.95 9.21
CA VAL A 34 -37.49 15.84 8.64
C VAL A 34 -38.21 14.52 8.89
N VAL A 35 -38.74 14.35 10.11
CA VAL A 35 -39.57 13.19 10.47
C VAL A 35 -40.83 13.13 9.63
N HIS A 36 -41.50 14.26 9.41
CA HIS A 36 -42.70 14.33 8.60
C HIS A 36 -42.44 14.02 7.12
N CYS A 37 -41.30 14.47 6.58
CA CYS A 37 -40.86 14.11 5.23
C CYS A 37 -40.59 12.59 5.11
N ALA A 38 -39.84 12.01 6.04
CA ALA A 38 -39.55 10.57 6.05
C ALA A 38 -40.81 9.71 6.27
N TRP A 39 -41.73 10.19 7.11
CA TRP A 39 -43.05 9.59 7.29
C TRP A 39 -43.82 9.56 5.97
N ASN A 40 -43.90 10.69 5.25
CA ASN A 40 -44.56 10.75 3.94
C ASN A 40 -43.94 9.81 2.89
N MET A 41 -42.64 9.54 2.94
CA MET A 41 -41.98 8.56 2.07
C MET A 41 -42.28 7.09 2.46
N THR A 42 -42.59 6.83 3.73
CA THR A 42 -42.77 5.47 4.29
C THR A 42 -44.23 5.08 4.52
N GLN A 43 -45.16 6.04 4.39
CA GLN A 43 -46.60 5.83 4.61
C GLN A 43 -47.20 4.68 3.81
N GLY A 44 -46.69 4.39 2.60
CA GLY A 44 -47.14 3.25 1.79
C GLY A 44 -46.68 1.87 2.28
N TYR A 45 -45.73 1.81 3.23
CA TYR A 45 -45.04 0.58 3.66
C TYR A 45 -45.17 0.28 5.16
N HIS A 46 -45.85 1.12 5.95
CA HIS A 46 -45.99 1.00 7.41
C HIS A 46 -44.65 0.83 8.17
N LEU A 47 -43.55 1.32 7.61
CA LEU A 47 -42.24 1.25 8.25
C LEU A 47 -42.00 2.46 9.15
N PRO A 48 -41.39 2.29 10.34
CA PRO A 48 -40.97 3.41 11.17
C PRO A 48 -40.01 4.35 10.43
N ALA A 49 -40.23 5.67 10.52
CA ALA A 49 -39.41 6.68 9.84
C ALA A 49 -37.90 6.59 10.15
N TRP A 50 -37.53 6.10 11.34
CA TRP A 50 -36.13 5.92 11.74
C TRP A 50 -35.37 4.92 10.86
N LEU A 51 -36.05 3.95 10.22
CA LEU A 51 -35.42 3.00 9.30
C LEU A 51 -34.89 3.67 8.03
N VAL A 52 -35.47 4.79 7.61
CA VAL A 52 -34.99 5.58 6.46
C VAL A 52 -34.05 6.69 6.93
N LEU A 53 -34.36 7.32 8.05
CA LEU A 53 -33.56 8.42 8.55
C LEU A 53 -32.17 7.97 8.97
N LEU A 54 -32.01 6.85 9.68
CA LEU A 54 -30.73 6.39 10.22
C LEU A 54 -29.67 6.09 9.13
N PRO A 55 -29.97 5.37 8.03
CA PRO A 55 -28.98 5.15 6.96
C PRO A 55 -28.56 6.44 6.24
N VAL A 56 -29.53 7.32 5.91
CA VAL A 56 -29.26 8.61 5.25
C VAL A 56 -28.39 9.50 6.14
N SER A 57 -28.77 9.56 7.40
CA SER A 57 -28.06 10.18 8.51
C SER A 57 -26.59 9.74 8.57
N LEU A 58 -26.34 8.44 8.69
CA LEU A 58 -24.99 7.89 8.74
C LEU A 58 -24.19 8.19 7.45
N ALA A 59 -24.84 8.15 6.28
CA ALA A 59 -24.20 8.49 5.02
C ALA A 59 -23.78 9.97 4.96
N VAL A 60 -24.64 10.89 5.39
CA VAL A 60 -24.31 12.33 5.46
C VAL A 60 -23.20 12.60 6.47
N SER A 61 -23.28 12.03 7.69
CA SER A 61 -22.20 12.11 8.69
C SER A 61 -20.87 11.65 8.10
N TRP A 62 -20.89 10.52 7.39
CA TRP A 62 -19.71 9.96 6.75
C TRP A 62 -19.13 10.92 5.69
N ILE A 63 -19.96 11.51 4.82
CA ILE A 63 -19.52 12.48 3.81
C ILE A 63 -18.89 13.72 4.47
N VAL A 64 -19.55 14.32 5.46
CA VAL A 64 -19.04 15.50 6.17
C VAL A 64 -17.71 15.18 6.85
N ALA A 65 -17.60 14.03 7.50
CA ALA A 65 -16.35 13.58 8.09
C ALA A 65 -15.24 13.42 7.03
N GLN A 66 -15.53 12.84 5.87
CA GLN A 66 -14.55 12.73 4.78
C GLN A 66 -14.07 14.10 4.29
N ILE A 67 -14.97 15.07 4.13
CA ILE A 67 -14.61 16.43 3.72
C ILE A 67 -13.70 17.09 4.78
N ALA A 68 -14.07 17.00 6.06
CA ALA A 68 -13.26 17.56 7.15
C ALA A 68 -11.86 16.91 7.19
N LEU A 69 -11.79 15.59 7.08
CA LEU A 69 -10.53 14.85 7.04
C LEU A 69 -9.67 15.23 5.83
N TYR A 70 -10.28 15.44 4.66
CA TYR A 70 -9.57 15.90 3.48
C TYR A 70 -8.82 17.21 3.74
N PHE A 71 -9.46 18.21 4.36
CA PHE A 71 -8.81 19.48 4.67
C PHE A 71 -7.69 19.34 5.73
N ILE A 72 -7.88 18.46 6.71
CA ILE A 72 -6.85 18.16 7.72
C ILE A 72 -5.62 17.53 7.08
N GLU A 73 -5.77 16.80 5.98
CA GLU A 73 -4.68 16.07 5.31
C GLU A 73 -3.88 16.91 4.31
N ILE A 74 -4.32 18.13 3.97
CA ILE A 74 -3.66 19.03 3.01
C ILE A 74 -2.27 19.51 3.46
N PRO A 75 -2.06 19.98 4.71
CA PRO A 75 -0.81 20.62 5.10
C PRO A 75 0.39 19.68 4.96
N ARG A 76 1.50 20.19 4.43
CA ARG A 76 2.75 19.43 4.22
C ARG A 76 3.87 19.90 5.15
N VAL A 77 4.76 19.00 5.52
CA VAL A 77 6.04 19.33 6.16
C VAL A 77 7.02 19.81 5.09
N SER A 78 7.89 20.77 5.44
CA SER A 78 8.88 21.26 4.50
C SER A 78 10.02 20.24 4.30
N PRO A 79 10.66 20.19 3.12
CA PRO A 79 11.73 19.25 2.79
C PRO A 79 13.08 19.59 3.46
N GLN A 80 13.30 20.84 3.89
CA GLN A 80 14.59 21.31 4.39
C GLN A 80 15.10 20.46 5.56
N GLY A 81 16.38 20.07 5.48
CA GLY A 81 17.04 19.23 6.47
C GLY A 81 16.50 17.80 6.61
N LYS A 82 15.62 17.34 5.70
CA LYS A 82 14.99 16.00 5.80
C LYS A 82 15.52 15.07 4.72
N CYS A 83 16.07 13.94 5.17
CA CYS A 83 16.54 12.87 4.30
C CYS A 83 15.56 11.70 4.25
N ILE A 84 15.56 10.97 3.13
CA ILE A 84 14.68 9.80 2.92
C ILE A 84 15.53 8.62 2.48
N PHE A 85 15.37 7.46 3.11
CA PHE A 85 15.93 6.19 2.64
C PHE A 85 14.86 5.33 1.99
N ILE A 86 15.13 4.73 0.84
CA ILE A 86 14.17 3.89 0.10
C ILE A 86 14.87 2.60 -0.34
N THR A 87 14.30 1.44 -0.06
CA THR A 87 14.82 0.15 -0.57
C THR A 87 14.18 -0.24 -1.89
N GLY A 88 14.90 -0.98 -2.74
CA GLY A 88 14.38 -1.45 -4.04
C GLY A 88 14.18 -0.32 -5.04
N CYS A 89 15.20 0.54 -5.18
CA CYS A 89 15.21 1.67 -6.11
C CYS A 89 15.67 1.32 -7.53
N ASP A 90 16.00 0.06 -7.81
CA ASP A 90 16.45 -0.38 -9.13
C ASP A 90 15.37 -0.22 -10.21
N SER A 91 14.07 -0.26 -9.85
CA SER A 91 12.96 -0.05 -10.77
C SER A 91 11.64 0.29 -10.04
N GLY A 92 10.56 0.48 -10.81
CA GLY A 92 9.18 0.53 -10.27
C GLY A 92 8.93 1.69 -9.30
N PHE A 93 8.24 1.40 -8.20
CA PHE A 93 7.82 2.42 -7.23
C PHE A 93 9.00 3.09 -6.52
N GLY A 94 9.99 2.31 -6.07
CA GLY A 94 11.14 2.85 -5.34
C GLY A 94 11.95 3.84 -6.18
N HIS A 95 12.18 3.49 -7.45
CA HIS A 95 12.86 4.36 -8.41
C HIS A 95 12.10 5.68 -8.63
N ARG A 96 10.80 5.59 -8.99
CA ARG A 96 9.97 6.77 -9.25
C ARG A 96 9.77 7.63 -8.01
N LEU A 97 9.71 7.03 -6.83
CA LEU A 97 9.62 7.75 -5.58
C LEU A 97 10.91 8.49 -5.27
N ALA A 98 12.07 7.86 -5.48
CA ALA A 98 13.36 8.50 -5.26
C ALA A 98 13.51 9.77 -6.10
N ASP A 99 13.25 9.66 -7.41
CA ASP A 99 13.26 10.79 -8.35
C ASP A 99 12.27 11.89 -7.93
N ARG A 100 11.02 11.50 -7.62
CA ARG A 100 9.96 12.44 -7.20
C ARG A 100 10.32 13.20 -5.93
N MET A 101 10.87 12.54 -4.92
CA MET A 101 11.21 13.19 -3.65
C MET A 101 12.45 14.08 -3.78
N ALA A 102 13.42 13.70 -4.63
CA ALA A 102 14.57 14.54 -4.94
C ALA A 102 14.14 15.85 -5.61
N LEU A 103 13.21 15.79 -6.59
CA LEU A 103 12.60 16.97 -7.21
C LEU A 103 11.81 17.86 -6.23
N GLN A 104 11.40 17.31 -5.08
CA GLN A 104 10.77 18.08 -4.01
C GLN A 104 11.77 18.70 -3.02
N GLY A 105 13.07 18.57 -3.28
CA GLY A 105 14.13 19.12 -2.43
C GLY A 105 14.53 18.25 -1.25
N TYR A 106 14.09 16.98 -1.19
CA TYR A 106 14.58 16.03 -0.20
C TYR A 106 15.92 15.44 -0.66
N LYS A 107 16.81 15.19 0.29
CA LYS A 107 17.98 14.34 0.05
C LYS A 107 17.58 12.87 0.14
N VAL A 108 17.69 12.15 -0.96
CA VAL A 108 17.25 10.75 -1.07
C VAL A 108 18.44 9.82 -1.10
N PHE A 109 18.41 8.81 -0.23
CA PHE A 109 19.29 7.67 -0.23
C PHE A 109 18.57 6.48 -0.88
N ALA A 110 18.89 6.22 -2.14
CA ALA A 110 18.28 5.19 -2.96
C ALA A 110 19.01 3.85 -2.78
N GLY A 111 18.41 2.96 -1.99
CA GLY A 111 18.84 1.58 -1.77
C GLY A 111 18.61 0.72 -3.01
N CYS A 112 19.69 0.40 -3.72
CA CYS A 112 19.67 -0.42 -4.93
C CYS A 112 20.34 -1.77 -4.68
N LEU A 113 19.71 -2.86 -5.14
CA LEU A 113 20.34 -4.19 -5.14
C LEU A 113 21.49 -4.25 -6.15
N PHE A 114 21.36 -3.52 -7.26
CA PHE A 114 22.35 -3.39 -8.33
C PHE A 114 22.82 -1.94 -8.42
N PRO A 115 23.76 -1.49 -7.56
CA PRO A 115 24.18 -0.08 -7.46
C PRO A 115 24.85 0.48 -8.73
N ASP A 116 25.31 -0.41 -9.61
CA ASP A 116 25.93 -0.11 -10.91
C ASP A 116 25.01 -0.50 -12.10
N GLY A 117 23.76 -0.89 -11.80
CA GLY A 117 22.77 -1.23 -12.83
C GLY A 117 22.12 0.00 -13.47
N GLU A 118 21.42 -0.22 -14.58
CA GLU A 118 20.78 0.83 -15.38
C GLU A 118 19.86 1.74 -14.55
N GLY A 119 19.01 1.16 -13.70
CA GLY A 119 18.10 1.94 -12.85
C GLY A 119 18.81 2.82 -11.81
N ALA A 120 19.96 2.37 -11.29
CA ALA A 120 20.78 3.18 -10.40
C ALA A 120 21.50 4.30 -11.16
N GLN A 121 21.98 4.02 -12.38
CA GLN A 121 22.57 5.03 -13.26
C GLN A 121 21.57 6.12 -13.63
N GLN A 122 20.35 5.75 -14.04
CA GLN A 122 19.28 6.69 -14.34
C GLN A 122 18.98 7.62 -13.15
N LEU A 123 18.97 7.09 -11.91
CA LEU A 123 18.77 7.91 -10.71
C LEU A 123 19.94 8.86 -10.42
N ARG A 124 21.18 8.48 -10.77
CA ARG A 124 22.33 9.39 -10.66
C ARG A 124 22.22 10.54 -11.65
N GLU A 125 21.74 10.26 -12.86
CA GLU A 125 21.58 11.24 -13.93
C GLU A 125 20.38 12.16 -13.71
N SER A 126 19.24 11.63 -13.24
CA SER A 126 18.03 12.43 -12.96
C SER A 126 18.13 13.22 -11.65
N GLY A 127 18.97 12.75 -10.73
CA GLY A 127 19.07 13.26 -9.36
C GLY A 127 20.02 14.44 -9.13
N CYS A 128 20.47 15.15 -10.18
CA CYS A 128 21.29 16.37 -10.04
C CYS A 128 20.43 17.59 -9.73
N PRO A 129 20.56 18.24 -8.55
CA PRO A 129 20.15 19.63 -8.41
C PRO A 129 21.28 20.51 -8.94
N ASP A 130 21.03 21.17 -10.06
CA ASP A 130 21.76 22.36 -10.46
C ASP A 130 21.56 23.43 -9.37
N SER A 131 22.65 24.00 -8.87
CA SER A 131 22.72 25.17 -7.98
C SER A 131 22.23 25.01 -6.52
N GLU A 132 23.20 24.97 -5.60
CA GLU A 132 23.16 25.50 -4.22
C GLU A 132 22.06 25.07 -3.21
N GLY A 133 21.22 24.05 -3.44
CA GLY A 133 20.16 23.69 -2.45
C GLY A 133 19.79 22.21 -2.30
N GLU A 134 20.22 21.60 -1.18
CA GLU A 134 19.70 20.46 -0.36
C GLU A 134 19.02 19.20 -0.96
N GLY A 135 18.54 19.17 -2.20
CA GLY A 135 17.94 18.00 -2.85
C GLY A 135 18.96 17.06 -3.47
N GLY A 136 18.52 15.90 -3.95
CA GLY A 136 19.33 15.01 -4.81
C GLY A 136 19.29 13.54 -4.41
N VAL A 137 19.82 12.67 -5.27
CA VAL A 137 19.84 11.22 -5.05
C VAL A 137 21.26 10.70 -4.82
N THR A 138 21.45 9.97 -3.73
CA THR A 138 22.67 9.20 -3.44
C THR A 138 22.34 7.72 -3.50
N ILE A 139 23.05 6.97 -4.37
CA ILE A 139 22.88 5.52 -4.46
C ILE A 139 23.55 4.84 -3.27
N VAL A 140 22.84 3.88 -2.68
CA VAL A 140 23.28 3.06 -1.54
C VAL A 140 23.13 1.59 -1.92
N PRO A 141 24.22 0.79 -1.95
CA PRO A 141 24.10 -0.65 -2.11
C PRO A 141 23.25 -1.25 -0.98
N CYS A 142 22.19 -1.98 -1.32
CA CYS A 142 21.23 -2.46 -0.34
C CYS A 142 20.59 -3.80 -0.75
N ASP A 143 21.09 -4.89 -0.18
CA ASP A 143 20.39 -6.18 -0.17
C ASP A 143 19.64 -6.37 1.16
N VAL A 144 18.32 -6.28 1.11
CA VAL A 144 17.44 -6.44 2.28
C VAL A 144 17.49 -7.83 2.93
N THR A 145 18.08 -8.82 2.26
CA THR A 145 18.28 -10.15 2.82
C THR A 145 19.57 -10.30 3.63
N SER A 146 20.38 -9.23 3.71
CA SER A 146 21.66 -9.21 4.42
C SER A 146 21.69 -8.17 5.53
N ASP A 147 21.83 -8.62 6.78
CA ASP A 147 21.98 -7.73 7.94
C ASP A 147 23.21 -6.82 7.80
N LYS A 148 24.31 -7.35 7.26
CA LYS A 148 25.53 -6.58 6.97
C LYS A 148 25.26 -5.49 5.94
N SER A 149 24.56 -5.80 4.85
CA SER A 149 24.26 -4.80 3.82
C SER A 149 23.42 -3.65 4.38
N LEU A 150 22.50 -3.93 5.31
CA LEU A 150 21.66 -2.91 5.94
C LEU A 150 22.45 -2.07 6.96
N ALA A 151 23.37 -2.70 7.71
CA ALA A 151 24.28 -1.97 8.59
C ALA A 151 25.18 -1.02 7.78
N ASP A 152 25.78 -1.52 6.70
CA ASP A 152 26.63 -0.72 5.80
C ASP A 152 25.83 0.43 5.15
N ALA A 153 24.56 0.18 4.78
CA ALA A 153 23.66 1.22 4.27
C ALA A 153 23.37 2.30 5.31
N VAL A 154 23.11 1.93 6.57
CA VAL A 154 22.91 2.89 7.68
C VAL A 154 24.16 3.76 7.88
N ASP A 155 25.35 3.16 7.84
CA ASP A 155 26.60 3.91 8.04
C ASP A 155 26.88 4.85 6.88
N LEU A 156 26.60 4.44 5.64
CA LEU A 156 26.70 5.31 4.47
C LEU A 156 25.70 6.48 4.57
N VAL A 157 24.45 6.21 4.97
CA VAL A 157 23.43 7.26 5.21
C VAL A 157 23.94 8.26 6.24
N LYS A 158 24.39 7.79 7.41
CA LYS A 158 24.94 8.67 8.47
C LYS A 158 26.12 9.49 7.99
N LYS A 159 27.07 8.88 7.28
CA LYS A 159 28.28 9.54 6.76
C LYS A 159 27.95 10.65 5.77
N ASN A 160 26.89 10.49 4.99
CA ASN A 160 26.50 11.44 3.95
C ASN A 160 25.45 12.45 4.43
N MET A 161 24.97 12.37 5.67
CA MET A 161 24.10 13.38 6.27
C MET A 161 24.94 14.46 6.96
N THR A 162 24.51 15.71 6.86
CA THR A 162 25.08 16.80 7.68
C THR A 162 24.48 16.80 9.09
N GLU A 163 25.08 17.54 10.02
CA GLU A 163 24.58 17.64 11.40
C GLU A 163 23.18 18.26 11.51
N GLN A 164 22.82 19.11 10.54
CA GLN A 164 21.51 19.76 10.44
C GLN A 164 20.45 18.85 9.80
N GLN A 165 20.86 17.71 9.23
CA GLN A 165 19.98 16.78 8.54
C GLN A 165 19.50 15.66 9.46
N VAL A 166 18.25 15.23 9.26
CA VAL A 166 17.65 14.09 9.96
C VAL A 166 17.08 13.10 8.97
N LEU A 167 17.14 11.80 9.31
CA LEU A 167 16.44 10.78 8.53
C LEU A 167 14.95 10.89 8.82
N TRP A 168 14.24 11.58 7.95
CA TRP A 168 12.83 11.84 8.11
C TRP A 168 11.96 10.64 7.76
N ALA A 169 12.32 9.90 6.72
CA ALA A 169 11.56 8.73 6.31
C ALA A 169 12.45 7.57 5.88
N ALA A 170 12.03 6.35 6.18
CA ALA A 170 12.57 5.13 5.58
C ALA A 170 11.43 4.32 4.96
N VAL A 171 11.63 3.85 3.73
CA VAL A 171 10.62 3.13 2.94
C VAL A 171 11.12 1.71 2.64
N ALA A 172 10.49 0.73 3.29
CA ALA A 172 10.65 -0.68 2.99
C ALA A 172 9.81 -1.04 1.75
N ASN A 173 10.38 -0.79 0.57
CA ASN A 173 9.75 -1.00 -0.72
C ASN A 173 10.26 -2.24 -1.47
N ALA A 174 11.49 -2.69 -1.21
CA ALA A 174 12.02 -3.90 -1.85
C ALA A 174 11.06 -5.09 -1.70
N GLY A 175 10.80 -5.78 -2.79
CA GLY A 175 9.88 -6.90 -2.81
C GLY A 175 9.94 -7.70 -4.10
N ILE A 176 9.55 -8.97 -4.01
CA ILE A 176 9.42 -9.89 -5.13
C ILE A 176 8.02 -10.51 -5.18
N GLY A 177 7.58 -10.87 -6.38
CA GLY A 177 6.33 -11.58 -6.63
C GLY A 177 6.54 -13.08 -6.85
N SER A 178 5.45 -13.84 -6.73
CA SER A 178 5.37 -15.19 -7.26
C SER A 178 3.93 -15.52 -7.60
N TYR A 179 3.75 -16.23 -8.70
CA TYR A 179 2.46 -16.61 -9.25
C TYR A 179 2.45 -18.13 -9.43
N GLY A 180 1.34 -18.75 -9.06
CA GLY A 180 1.22 -20.20 -8.97
C GLY A 180 0.38 -20.63 -7.79
N TYR A 181 -0.10 -21.87 -7.84
CA TYR A 181 -0.71 -22.49 -6.67
C TYR A 181 0.37 -22.78 -5.62
N LEU A 182 -0.04 -22.82 -4.35
CA LEU A 182 0.89 -23.05 -3.24
C LEU A 182 1.64 -24.38 -3.41
N GLU A 183 0.93 -25.46 -3.73
CA GLU A 183 1.53 -26.79 -3.92
C GLU A 183 2.44 -26.87 -5.15
N TRP A 184 2.25 -25.98 -6.13
CA TRP A 184 3.11 -25.91 -7.32
C TRP A 184 4.39 -25.10 -7.06
N THR A 185 4.43 -24.36 -5.95
CA THR A 185 5.54 -23.47 -5.61
C THR A 185 6.49 -24.19 -4.67
N THR A 186 7.79 -24.17 -4.97
CA THR A 186 8.78 -24.82 -4.11
C THR A 186 8.87 -24.13 -2.74
N PRO A 187 9.12 -24.88 -1.65
CA PRO A 187 9.32 -24.30 -0.32
C PRO A 187 10.43 -23.23 -0.30
N GLU A 188 11.48 -23.40 -1.11
CA GLU A 188 12.60 -22.45 -1.23
C GLU A 188 12.15 -21.11 -1.81
N LYS A 189 11.26 -21.14 -2.80
CA LYS A 189 10.66 -19.93 -3.38
C LYS A 189 9.78 -19.21 -2.36
N VAL A 190 8.97 -19.95 -1.58
CA VAL A 190 8.17 -19.39 -0.48
C VAL A 190 9.08 -18.76 0.58
N LYS A 191 10.14 -19.45 1.01
CA LYS A 191 11.14 -18.91 1.95
C LYS A 191 11.77 -17.63 1.40
N LYS A 192 12.15 -17.59 0.12
CA LYS A 192 12.73 -16.39 -0.49
C LYS A 192 11.73 -15.22 -0.55
N LEU A 193 10.45 -15.47 -0.79
CA LEU A 193 9.40 -14.44 -0.70
C LEU A 193 9.35 -13.81 0.69
N PHE A 194 9.33 -14.65 1.74
CA PHE A 194 9.34 -14.17 3.13
C PHE A 194 10.64 -13.44 3.47
N GLU A 195 11.77 -13.97 3.02
CA GLU A 195 13.09 -13.39 3.24
C GLU A 195 13.20 -11.95 2.73
N VAL A 196 12.67 -11.69 1.54
CA VAL A 196 12.67 -10.34 0.94
C VAL A 196 11.52 -9.48 1.47
N ASN A 197 10.27 -9.96 1.34
CA ASN A 197 9.09 -9.12 1.55
C ASN A 197 8.77 -8.87 3.03
N VAL A 198 9.14 -9.80 3.92
CA VAL A 198 8.82 -9.75 5.35
C VAL A 198 10.08 -9.44 6.15
N PHE A 199 11.05 -10.35 6.12
CA PHE A 199 12.28 -10.19 6.91
C PHE A 199 13.13 -9.04 6.38
N GLY A 200 13.15 -8.78 5.08
CA GLY A 200 13.80 -7.60 4.52
C GLY A 200 13.20 -6.29 5.01
N ALA A 201 11.86 -6.20 5.08
CA ALA A 201 11.18 -5.04 5.64
C ALA A 201 11.44 -4.90 7.16
N MET A 202 11.43 -6.00 7.90
CA MET A 202 11.76 -6.06 9.34
C MET A 202 13.20 -5.60 9.61
N ARG A 203 14.19 -6.09 8.85
CA ARG A 203 15.59 -5.67 8.95
C ARG A 203 15.77 -4.20 8.62
N THR A 204 15.12 -3.73 7.56
CA THR A 204 15.12 -2.31 7.19
C THR A 204 14.59 -1.45 8.33
N PHE A 205 13.45 -1.82 8.91
CA PHE A 205 12.92 -1.13 10.09
C PHE A 205 13.95 -1.13 11.23
N THR A 206 14.44 -2.29 11.62
CA THR A 206 15.32 -2.46 12.78
C THR A 206 16.62 -1.66 12.64
N ALA A 207 17.23 -1.67 11.45
CA ALA A 207 18.46 -0.95 11.16
C ALA A 207 18.27 0.58 11.24
N PHE A 208 17.16 1.11 10.73
CA PHE A 208 16.91 2.55 10.65
C PHE A 208 16.10 3.12 11.82
N ALA A 209 15.47 2.28 12.65
CA ALA A 209 14.64 2.71 13.78
C ALA A 209 15.34 3.69 14.74
N PRO A 210 16.64 3.54 15.09
CA PRO A 210 17.32 4.54 15.93
C PRO A 210 17.30 5.95 15.33
N LEU A 211 17.48 6.07 14.01
CA LEU A 211 17.47 7.36 13.31
C LEU A 211 16.06 7.93 13.21
N LEU A 212 15.05 7.07 12.97
CA LEU A 212 13.64 7.47 12.91
C LEU A 212 13.14 7.96 14.27
N ARG A 213 13.50 7.29 15.37
CA ARG A 213 13.13 7.74 16.72
C ARG A 213 13.72 9.11 17.03
N LYS A 214 14.96 9.37 16.63
CA LYS A 214 15.61 10.68 16.81
C LYS A 214 14.89 11.79 16.04
N SER A 215 14.41 11.49 14.83
CA SER A 215 13.74 12.47 13.96
C SER A 215 12.24 12.58 14.20
N LYS A 216 11.64 11.68 14.99
CA LYS A 216 10.17 11.47 15.04
C LYS A 216 9.61 11.31 13.63
N GLY A 217 10.34 10.53 12.83
CA GLY A 217 10.16 10.41 11.40
C GLY A 217 9.06 9.43 11.01
N ARG A 218 9.24 8.80 9.85
CA ARG A 218 8.23 7.95 9.21
C ARG A 218 8.82 6.65 8.73
N PHE A 219 8.11 5.55 8.96
CA PHE A 219 8.41 4.28 8.35
C PHE A 219 7.26 3.85 7.44
N LEU A 220 7.55 3.63 6.17
CA LEU A 220 6.56 3.21 5.19
C LEU A 220 6.89 1.79 4.73
N ILE A 221 5.86 0.95 4.60
CA ILE A 221 5.99 -0.40 4.04
C ILE A 221 5.14 -0.49 2.78
N THR A 222 5.76 -0.93 1.68
CA THR A 222 5.05 -1.23 0.43
C THR A 222 4.38 -2.60 0.53
N ASN A 223 3.10 -2.58 0.88
CA ASN A 223 2.21 -3.72 0.89
C ASN A 223 1.52 -3.88 -0.46
N SER A 224 0.34 -4.51 -0.47
CA SER A 224 -0.48 -4.73 -1.66
C SER A 224 -1.94 -4.94 -1.25
N PHE A 225 -2.88 -4.78 -2.17
CA PHE A 225 -4.23 -5.32 -1.99
C PHE A 225 -4.20 -6.83 -1.65
N ALA A 226 -3.20 -7.57 -2.13
CA ALA A 226 -2.94 -8.97 -1.76
C ALA A 226 -2.61 -9.19 -0.26
N SER A 227 -2.53 -8.12 0.54
CA SER A 227 -2.41 -8.19 2.01
C SER A 227 -3.76 -8.28 2.72
N ARG A 228 -4.87 -8.05 1.99
CA ARG A 228 -6.25 -8.05 2.51
C ARG A 228 -7.09 -9.18 1.91
N PHE A 229 -6.70 -9.65 0.73
CA PHE A 229 -7.42 -10.66 -0.04
C PHE A 229 -6.42 -11.58 -0.73
N SER A 230 -6.68 -12.90 -0.72
CA SER A 230 -5.75 -13.92 -1.23
C SER A 230 -6.36 -14.68 -2.41
N PRO A 231 -6.27 -14.15 -3.64
CA PRO A 231 -6.83 -14.83 -4.80
C PRO A 231 -6.05 -16.13 -5.12
N PRO A 232 -6.71 -17.13 -5.75
CA PRO A 232 -6.02 -18.30 -6.30
C PRO A 232 -4.86 -17.87 -7.19
N THR A 233 -3.81 -18.71 -7.26
CA THR A 233 -2.56 -18.44 -7.99
C THR A 233 -1.68 -17.31 -7.46
N LEU A 234 -2.06 -16.67 -6.34
CA LEU A 234 -1.26 -15.61 -5.68
C LEU A 234 -0.99 -15.91 -4.20
N ILE A 235 -1.26 -17.15 -3.76
CA ILE A 235 -1.21 -17.52 -2.34
C ILE A 235 0.16 -17.27 -1.71
N PRO A 236 1.30 -17.76 -2.25
CA PRO A 236 2.61 -17.51 -1.64
C PRO A 236 2.95 -16.03 -1.47
N TYR A 237 2.62 -15.22 -2.49
CA TYR A 237 2.81 -13.78 -2.43
C TYR A 237 1.88 -13.12 -1.39
N SER A 238 0.59 -13.48 -1.39
CA SER A 238 -0.42 -12.96 -0.47
C SER A 238 -0.05 -13.28 0.97
N MET A 239 0.45 -14.48 1.27
CA MET A 239 0.98 -14.85 2.59
C MET A 239 2.05 -13.86 3.06
N SER A 240 3.05 -13.57 2.21
CA SER A 240 4.13 -12.62 2.56
C SER A 240 3.60 -11.20 2.78
N LYS A 241 2.58 -10.77 2.02
CA LYS A 241 2.00 -9.44 2.12
C LYS A 241 1.06 -9.28 3.31
N HIS A 242 0.30 -10.31 3.69
CA HIS A 242 -0.46 -10.33 4.94
C HIS A 242 0.50 -10.25 6.15
N ALA A 243 1.61 -10.98 6.14
CA ALA A 243 2.61 -10.92 7.21
C ALA A 243 3.24 -9.52 7.34
N ALA A 244 3.62 -8.90 6.21
CA ALA A 244 4.16 -7.54 6.21
C ALA A 244 3.14 -6.48 6.68
N LEU A 245 1.85 -6.67 6.37
CA LEU A 245 0.78 -5.81 6.87
C LEU A 245 0.59 -5.97 8.39
N ALA A 246 0.61 -7.19 8.92
CA ALA A 246 0.53 -7.42 10.36
C ALA A 246 1.70 -6.76 11.10
N MET A 247 2.91 -6.81 10.54
CA MET A 247 4.07 -6.07 11.05
C MET A 247 3.82 -4.55 11.06
N CYS A 248 3.23 -4.00 9.99
CA CYS A 248 2.87 -2.58 9.93
C CYS A 248 1.89 -2.18 11.04
N ASP A 249 0.86 -2.98 11.28
CA ASP A 249 -0.15 -2.75 12.31
C ASP A 249 0.47 -2.75 13.71
N GLY A 250 1.31 -3.75 14.03
CA GLY A 250 2.02 -3.82 15.32
C GLY A 250 3.00 -2.67 15.53
N LEU A 251 3.81 -2.36 14.51
CA LEU A 251 4.81 -1.28 14.60
C LEU A 251 4.18 0.09 14.85
N ARG A 252 2.96 0.37 14.35
CA ARG A 252 2.27 1.63 14.68
C ARG A 252 2.08 1.81 16.19
N ALA A 253 1.63 0.75 16.86
CA ALA A 253 1.40 0.80 18.30
C ALA A 253 2.72 0.92 19.07
N GLU A 254 3.73 0.14 18.69
CA GLU A 254 5.04 0.15 19.34
C GLU A 254 5.79 1.48 19.15
N MET A 255 5.61 2.13 17.99
CA MET A 255 6.36 3.34 17.63
C MET A 255 5.66 4.65 18.04
N ALA A 256 4.37 4.60 18.39
CA ALA A 256 3.61 5.76 18.82
C ALA A 256 4.25 6.53 20.00
N PRO A 257 4.80 5.90 21.06
CA PRO A 257 5.46 6.62 22.15
C PRO A 257 6.73 7.38 21.74
N PHE A 258 7.33 7.01 20.60
CA PHE A 258 8.51 7.69 20.06
C PHE A 258 8.14 8.78 19.03
N GLY A 259 6.85 8.96 18.74
CA GLY A 259 6.37 9.90 17.73
C GLY A 259 6.74 9.51 16.29
N VAL A 260 7.09 8.25 16.04
CA VAL A 260 7.39 7.76 14.69
C VAL A 260 6.10 7.25 14.05
N HIS A 261 5.76 7.81 12.88
CA HIS A 261 4.57 7.39 12.14
C HIS A 261 4.87 6.16 11.28
N VAL A 262 4.01 5.14 11.33
CA VAL A 262 4.16 3.94 10.49
C VAL A 262 2.98 3.83 9.54
N ALA A 263 3.23 3.73 8.23
CA ALA A 263 2.20 3.68 7.21
C ALA A 263 2.34 2.49 6.25
N SER A 264 1.20 1.91 5.89
CA SER A 264 1.06 0.88 4.86
C SER A 264 0.67 1.55 3.56
N ILE A 265 1.44 1.32 2.50
CA ILE A 265 1.05 1.69 1.14
C ILE A 265 0.58 0.41 0.46
N GLU A 266 -0.67 0.38 0.01
CA GLU A 266 -1.34 -0.81 -0.55
C GLU A 266 -1.70 -0.55 -2.02
N PRO A 267 -0.74 -0.63 -2.96
CA PRO A 267 -1.06 -0.62 -4.39
C PRO A 267 -1.78 -1.91 -4.79
N ASN A 268 -2.66 -1.80 -5.77
CA ASN A 268 -3.31 -2.93 -6.39
C ASN A 268 -2.61 -3.31 -7.70
N MET A 269 -3.32 -3.30 -8.83
CA MET A 269 -2.83 -3.75 -10.13
C MET A 269 -2.03 -2.64 -10.86
N TYR A 270 -0.71 -2.59 -10.66
CA TYR A 270 0.19 -1.68 -11.36
C TYR A 270 1.30 -2.40 -12.10
N ARG A 271 1.59 -1.94 -13.33
CA ARG A 271 2.65 -2.52 -14.16
C ARG A 271 4.02 -2.14 -13.57
N THR A 272 4.62 -3.11 -12.89
CA THR A 272 5.99 -3.07 -12.35
C THR A 272 6.68 -4.39 -12.67
N SER A 273 7.97 -4.50 -12.39
CA SER A 273 8.76 -5.72 -12.58
C SER A 273 8.25 -6.93 -11.76
N ILE A 274 7.39 -6.71 -10.76
CA ILE A 274 6.77 -7.77 -9.94
C ILE A 274 5.63 -8.48 -10.69
N VAL A 275 5.02 -7.85 -11.70
CA VAL A 275 3.92 -8.43 -12.48
C VAL A 275 4.49 -9.33 -13.58
N PRO A 276 4.02 -10.59 -13.72
CA PRO A 276 4.55 -11.52 -14.70
C PRO A 276 4.12 -11.04 -16.08
N LEU A 277 5.09 -10.94 -16.98
CA LEU A 277 4.84 -10.64 -18.38
C LEU A 277 4.48 -11.90 -19.18
N THR A 278 4.73 -13.09 -18.62
CA THR A 278 4.53 -14.39 -19.27
C THR A 278 4.01 -15.43 -18.29
N THR A 279 3.52 -16.55 -18.80
CA THR A 279 3.11 -17.72 -18.00
C THR A 279 4.28 -18.65 -17.65
N LYS A 280 5.52 -18.29 -18.01
CA LYS A 280 6.68 -19.19 -17.93
C LYS A 280 6.93 -19.74 -16.52
N GLU A 281 6.77 -18.92 -15.48
CA GLU A 281 6.92 -19.39 -14.09
C GLU A 281 5.91 -20.48 -13.77
N LEU A 282 4.64 -20.29 -14.17
CA LEU A 282 3.57 -21.28 -13.98
C LEU A 282 3.83 -22.57 -14.76
N ASP A 283 4.37 -22.46 -15.98
CA ASP A 283 4.67 -23.60 -16.83
C ASP A 283 5.81 -24.46 -16.26
N ILE A 284 6.88 -23.82 -15.78
CA ILE A 284 7.98 -24.49 -15.08
C ILE A 284 7.48 -25.20 -13.81
N GLN A 285 6.63 -24.53 -13.04
CA GLN A 285 6.02 -25.12 -11.85
C GLN A 285 5.20 -26.36 -12.21
N TRP A 286 4.36 -26.28 -13.24
CA TRP A 286 3.55 -27.41 -13.73
C TRP A 286 4.39 -28.61 -14.16
N GLU A 287 5.48 -28.36 -14.89
CA GLU A 287 6.40 -29.41 -15.33
C GLU A 287 7.12 -30.09 -14.15
N SER A 288 7.36 -29.35 -13.06
CA SER A 288 7.99 -29.88 -11.84
C SER A 288 7.06 -30.72 -10.96
N LEU A 289 5.75 -30.72 -11.23
CA LEU A 289 4.78 -31.50 -10.45
C LEU A 289 4.98 -33.01 -10.62
N THR A 290 4.60 -33.76 -9.60
CA THR A 290 4.47 -35.21 -9.70
C THR A 290 3.32 -35.59 -10.65
N GLU A 291 3.32 -36.83 -11.12
CA GLU A 291 2.25 -37.32 -12.00
C GLU A 291 0.88 -37.32 -11.29
N GLU A 292 0.84 -37.70 -10.01
CA GLU A 292 -0.36 -37.63 -9.17
C GLU A 292 -0.93 -36.21 -9.09
N GLN A 293 -0.07 -35.21 -8.87
CA GLN A 293 -0.47 -33.81 -8.82
C GLN A 293 -1.00 -33.34 -10.19
N ARG A 294 -0.31 -33.66 -11.29
CA ARG A 294 -0.78 -33.29 -12.63
C ARG A 294 -2.13 -33.91 -12.97
N GLN A 295 -2.37 -35.15 -12.56
CA GLN A 295 -3.67 -35.81 -12.73
C GLN A 295 -4.76 -35.14 -11.89
N SER A 296 -4.46 -34.79 -10.64
CA SER A 296 -5.40 -34.14 -9.71
C SER A 296 -5.80 -32.74 -10.18
N TYR A 297 -4.83 -31.92 -10.58
CA TYR A 297 -5.08 -30.56 -11.06
C TYR A 297 -5.63 -30.52 -12.48
N GLY A 298 -5.13 -31.39 -13.35
CA GLY A 298 -5.54 -31.52 -14.74
C GLY A 298 -5.22 -30.32 -15.64
N PRO A 299 -5.25 -30.51 -16.97
CA PRO A 299 -4.90 -29.48 -17.94
C PRO A 299 -5.88 -28.29 -17.96
N LYS A 300 -7.13 -28.52 -17.51
CA LYS A 300 -8.15 -27.46 -17.42
C LYS A 300 -7.77 -26.39 -16.40
N LEU A 301 -7.25 -26.79 -15.23
CA LEU A 301 -6.87 -25.84 -14.20
C LEU A 301 -5.60 -25.07 -14.57
N LEU A 302 -4.63 -25.73 -15.20
CA LEU A 302 -3.46 -25.07 -15.78
C LEU A 302 -3.89 -24.00 -16.78
N LYS A 303 -4.80 -24.32 -17.70
CA LYS A 303 -5.34 -23.35 -18.67
C LYS A 303 -6.02 -22.17 -17.95
N LYS A 304 -6.83 -22.44 -16.92
CA LYS A 304 -7.46 -21.39 -16.10
C LYS A 304 -6.41 -20.49 -15.43
N ALA A 305 -5.36 -21.06 -14.85
CA ALA A 305 -4.28 -20.31 -14.22
C ALA A 305 -3.50 -19.44 -15.22
N ARG A 306 -3.19 -19.97 -16.42
CA ARG A 306 -2.56 -19.18 -17.51
C ARG A 306 -3.40 -17.96 -17.89
N ILE A 307 -4.72 -18.15 -18.07
CA ILE A 307 -5.65 -17.07 -18.40
C ILE A 307 -5.67 -16.02 -17.28
N MET A 308 -5.78 -16.44 -16.01
CA MET A 308 -5.77 -15.51 -14.88
C MET A 308 -4.48 -14.69 -14.81
N THR A 309 -3.31 -15.31 -15.00
CA THR A 309 -2.02 -14.60 -15.01
C THR A 309 -1.93 -13.58 -16.15
N GLN A 310 -2.39 -13.93 -17.35
CA GLN A 310 -2.40 -13.03 -18.51
C GLN A 310 -3.37 -11.87 -18.32
N ASP A 311 -4.59 -12.14 -17.87
CA ASP A 311 -5.63 -11.13 -17.66
C ASP A 311 -5.27 -10.16 -16.52
N PHE A 312 -4.62 -10.67 -15.47
CA PHE A 312 -4.09 -9.82 -14.39
C PHE A 312 -3.11 -8.78 -14.95
N SER A 313 -2.17 -9.20 -15.81
CA SER A 313 -1.23 -8.28 -16.47
C SER A 313 -1.93 -7.25 -17.37
N TYR A 314 -3.06 -7.60 -17.98
CA TYR A 314 -3.85 -6.66 -18.80
C TYR A 314 -4.53 -5.57 -17.95
N LEU A 315 -5.02 -5.92 -16.76
CA LEU A 315 -5.71 -4.99 -15.87
C LEU A 315 -4.76 -4.03 -15.12
N CYS A 316 -3.46 -4.34 -15.13
CA CYS A 316 -2.44 -3.50 -14.53
C CYS A 316 -2.34 -2.11 -15.17
N GLN A 317 -2.36 -1.09 -14.32
CA GLN A 317 -2.24 0.30 -14.72
C GLN A 317 -0.78 0.65 -15.03
N ASN A 318 -0.54 1.31 -16.16
CA ASN A 318 0.80 1.76 -16.56
C ASN A 318 1.24 3.02 -15.80
N SER A 319 0.29 3.88 -15.43
CA SER A 319 0.61 5.11 -14.70
C SER A 319 0.83 4.81 -13.22
N LEU A 320 2.05 5.06 -12.75
CA LEU A 320 2.41 4.92 -11.33
C LEU A 320 2.09 6.18 -10.52
N ARG A 321 1.40 7.17 -11.11
CA ARG A 321 1.14 8.48 -10.49
C ARG A 321 0.44 8.36 -9.13
N LEU A 322 -0.61 7.54 -9.05
CA LEU A 322 -1.40 7.44 -7.82
C LEU A 322 -0.63 6.76 -6.67
N PRO A 323 0.03 5.60 -6.86
CA PRO A 323 0.90 5.04 -5.83
C PRO A 323 1.99 6.01 -5.38
N ILE A 324 2.67 6.68 -6.30
CA ILE A 324 3.71 7.66 -5.97
C ILE A 324 3.13 8.84 -5.18
N TRP A 325 1.93 9.31 -5.54
CA TRP A 325 1.23 10.32 -4.74
C TRP A 325 0.89 9.83 -3.33
N CYS A 326 0.51 8.56 -3.15
CA CYS A 326 0.28 7.98 -1.82
C CYS A 326 1.56 7.93 -0.99
N PHE A 327 2.69 7.51 -1.56
CA PHE A 327 4.00 7.57 -0.90
C PHE A 327 4.38 9.01 -0.53
N GLU A 328 4.30 9.92 -1.50
CA GLU A 328 4.57 11.35 -1.31
C GLU A 328 3.70 11.90 -0.18
N HIS A 329 2.41 11.60 -0.18
CA HIS A 329 1.49 12.04 0.87
C HIS A 329 1.87 11.46 2.23
N ALA A 330 2.17 10.17 2.29
CA ALA A 330 2.60 9.50 3.49
C ALA A 330 3.92 10.05 4.04
N ILE A 331 4.81 10.57 3.20
CA ILE A 331 6.08 11.20 3.61
C ILE A 331 5.90 12.68 4.01
N THR A 332 5.03 13.41 3.31
CA THR A 332 4.98 14.87 3.39
C THR A 332 3.80 15.40 4.20
N ALA A 333 2.67 14.70 4.33
CA ALA A 333 1.49 15.23 5.03
C ALA A 333 1.80 15.47 6.50
N LYS A 334 1.47 16.63 7.06
CA LYS A 334 1.58 16.89 8.50
C LYS A 334 0.76 15.88 9.32
N PHE A 335 -0.34 15.41 8.74
CA PHE A 335 -1.28 14.46 9.34
C PHE A 335 -1.49 13.27 8.38
N PRO A 336 -0.55 12.32 8.33
CA PRO A 336 -0.64 11.19 7.41
C PRO A 336 -1.69 10.16 7.84
N LYS A 337 -2.22 9.41 6.88
CA LYS A 337 -3.01 8.18 7.13
C LYS A 337 -2.11 7.02 7.57
N ASP A 338 -2.74 6.03 8.16
CA ASP A 338 -2.09 4.76 8.54
C ASP A 338 -2.03 3.78 7.36
N ASN A 339 -3.07 3.77 6.52
CA ASN A 339 -3.20 2.91 5.36
C ASN A 339 -3.54 3.76 4.13
N TYR A 340 -2.78 3.57 3.05
CA TYR A 340 -3.01 4.21 1.76
C TYR A 340 -3.31 3.16 0.71
N GLN A 341 -4.59 2.99 0.39
CA GLN A 341 -5.01 2.16 -0.72
C GLN A 341 -4.86 2.96 -2.01
N ALA A 342 -3.81 2.65 -2.77
CA ALA A 342 -3.48 3.36 -3.99
C ALA A 342 -4.22 2.70 -5.15
N ASP A 343 -5.50 3.04 -5.34
CA ASP A 343 -6.28 2.52 -6.45
C ASP A 343 -7.39 3.49 -6.92
N ARG A 344 -8.01 3.19 -8.07
CA ARG A 344 -9.17 3.91 -8.58
C ARG A 344 -10.33 3.78 -7.60
N THR A 345 -11.10 4.85 -7.45
CA THR A 345 -12.28 4.88 -6.56
C THR A 345 -13.22 3.68 -6.76
N ALA A 346 -13.44 3.26 -8.01
CA ALA A 346 -14.29 2.10 -8.32
C ALA A 346 -13.72 0.78 -7.76
N LEU A 347 -12.41 0.58 -7.84
CA LEU A 347 -11.76 -0.61 -7.28
C LEU A 347 -11.72 -0.53 -5.75
N LEU A 348 -11.49 0.66 -5.17
CA LEU A 348 -11.60 0.84 -3.72
C LEU A 348 -13.00 0.52 -3.18
N ILE A 349 -14.06 0.88 -3.92
CA ILE A 349 -15.44 0.53 -3.58
C ILE A 349 -15.63 -0.97 -3.69
N LEU A 350 -15.18 -1.58 -4.78
CA LEU A 350 -15.26 -3.03 -4.99
C LEU A 350 -14.54 -3.78 -3.88
N ASP A 351 -13.34 -3.34 -3.50
CA ASP A 351 -12.54 -3.93 -2.42
C ASP A 351 -13.30 -3.88 -1.09
N LYS A 352 -13.91 -2.73 -0.76
CA LYS A 352 -14.74 -2.61 0.46
C LYS A 352 -15.96 -3.52 0.42
N ILE A 353 -16.61 -3.66 -0.73
CA ILE A 353 -17.72 -4.59 -0.90
C ILE A 353 -17.20 -6.02 -0.69
N VAL A 354 -16.17 -6.44 -1.41
CA VAL A 354 -15.62 -7.80 -1.35
C VAL A 354 -15.15 -8.17 0.06
N LEU A 355 -14.47 -7.26 0.75
CA LEU A 355 -14.02 -7.48 2.13
C LEU A 355 -15.18 -7.53 3.14
N GLY A 356 -16.27 -6.80 2.87
CA GLY A 356 -17.48 -6.77 3.69
C GLY A 356 -18.50 -7.88 3.38
N LEU A 357 -18.35 -8.61 2.27
CA LEU A 357 -19.25 -9.70 1.91
C LEU A 357 -19.17 -10.86 2.92
N PRO A 358 -20.28 -11.59 3.16
CA PRO A 358 -20.25 -12.86 3.88
C PRO A 358 -19.31 -13.87 3.20
N ASP A 359 -18.82 -14.84 3.97
CA ASP A 359 -17.79 -15.77 3.52
C ASP A 359 -18.25 -16.64 2.33
N GLU A 360 -19.55 -16.95 2.24
CA GLU A 360 -20.15 -17.68 1.12
C GLU A 360 -20.03 -16.89 -0.19
N PHE A 361 -20.25 -15.57 -0.13
CA PHE A 361 -20.11 -14.68 -1.28
C PHE A 361 -18.64 -14.44 -1.64
N LYS A 362 -17.74 -14.39 -0.65
CA LYS A 362 -16.29 -14.35 -0.91
C LYS A 362 -15.81 -15.63 -1.60
N ALA A 363 -16.30 -16.79 -1.18
CA ALA A 363 -16.01 -18.07 -1.82
C ALA A 363 -16.52 -18.09 -3.28
N LEU A 364 -17.73 -17.58 -3.51
CA LEU A 364 -18.26 -17.40 -4.86
C LEU A 364 -17.36 -16.46 -5.68
N PHE A 365 -16.98 -15.31 -5.11
CA PHE A 365 -16.09 -14.36 -5.76
C PHE A 365 -14.74 -15.00 -6.13
N HIS A 366 -14.10 -15.76 -5.23
CA HIS A 366 -12.88 -16.51 -5.53
C HIS A 366 -13.04 -17.47 -6.73
N ASN A 367 -14.17 -18.17 -6.82
CA ASN A 367 -14.43 -19.14 -7.88
C ASN A 367 -14.61 -18.46 -9.25
N TYR A 368 -15.27 -17.30 -9.25
CA TYR A 368 -15.65 -16.56 -10.47
C TYR A 368 -14.79 -15.32 -10.75
N ILE A 369 -13.74 -15.05 -9.97
CA ILE A 369 -12.87 -13.88 -10.18
C ILE A 369 -12.34 -13.84 -11.62
N HIS A 370 -11.92 -14.98 -12.16
CA HIS A 370 -11.50 -15.10 -13.55
C HIS A 370 -12.57 -14.66 -14.57
N CYS A 371 -13.85 -15.00 -14.35
CA CYS A 371 -14.95 -14.56 -15.21
C CYS A 371 -15.11 -13.03 -15.16
N LEU A 372 -14.97 -12.44 -13.97
CA LEU A 372 -15.02 -10.99 -13.79
C LEU A 372 -13.83 -10.30 -14.45
N LEU A 373 -12.62 -10.85 -14.34
CA LEU A 373 -11.43 -10.32 -15.01
C LEU A 373 -11.58 -10.38 -16.55
N ILE A 374 -12.11 -11.47 -17.09
CA ILE A 374 -12.42 -11.62 -18.52
C ILE A 374 -13.49 -10.61 -18.95
N ALA A 375 -14.57 -10.48 -18.18
CA ALA A 375 -15.63 -9.52 -18.48
C ALA A 375 -15.12 -8.07 -18.43
N ALA A 376 -14.32 -7.73 -17.42
CA ALA A 376 -13.68 -6.42 -17.30
C ALA A 376 -12.75 -6.13 -18.47
N ARG A 377 -11.96 -7.11 -18.92
CA ARG A 377 -11.13 -7.00 -20.13
C ARG A 377 -11.97 -6.70 -21.36
N ASN A 378 -13.07 -7.42 -21.56
CA ASN A 378 -13.92 -7.27 -22.74
C ASN A 378 -14.73 -5.95 -22.72
N LEU A 379 -15.06 -5.44 -21.53
CA LEU A 379 -15.80 -4.18 -21.33
C LEU A 379 -14.91 -2.93 -21.39
N LEU A 380 -13.58 -3.08 -21.39
CA LEU A 380 -12.61 -2.01 -21.55
C LEU A 380 -12.01 -2.06 -22.97
N PRO A 381 -12.75 -1.66 -24.02
CA PRO A 381 -12.21 -1.69 -25.37
C PRO A 381 -11.04 -0.70 -25.50
N GLY A 382 -9.87 -1.23 -25.89
CA GLY A 382 -8.87 -0.45 -26.61
C GLY A 382 -8.12 0.65 -25.84
N ARG A 383 -7.90 0.53 -24.53
CA ARG A 383 -6.87 1.35 -23.87
C ARG A 383 -5.85 0.44 -23.21
N TYR A 384 -4.59 0.60 -23.62
CA TYR A 384 -3.39 -0.04 -23.05
C TYR A 384 -3.04 -1.44 -23.60
N MET A 385 -2.84 -1.56 -24.91
CA MET A 385 -1.66 -2.29 -25.42
C MET A 385 -0.60 -1.26 -25.82
N PRO A 386 0.71 -1.60 -25.76
CA PRO A 386 1.81 -0.67 -26.01
C PRO A 386 1.72 0.04 -27.35
#